data_AF-A0AAN0M0F4-F1
#
_entry.id   AF-A0AAN0M0F4-F1
#
_cell.length_a   1.000
_cell.length_b   1.000
_cell.length_c   1.000
_cell.angle_alpha   90.00
_cell.angle_beta   90.00
_cell.angle_gamma   90.00
#
_symmetry.space_group_name_H-M   'P 1'
#
loop_
_entity.id
_entity.type
_entity.pdbx_description
1 polymer ?
#
loop_
_entity_poly.entity_id
_entity_poly.type
_entity_poly.pdbx_seq_one_letter_code
_entity_poly.pdbx_strand_id
1 'polypeptide(L)'
;MRNEMKRMATEYVKAPQGLFLASGLTGGGKTLISTIVAKNVADKLKGFVYMKWSDDLSQASKNFNELNPMYWDKSKKVDVLYIDDFLKNQRAKRYGENDEDYHVLRDVPKFEYDYAFNLIKYRADNEKITIISTEYKLN
;
A
#
# COMPACT_ATOMS: atom_id res chain seq x y z
N MET A 1 16.89 -12.49 -5.16
CA MET A 1 15.65 -11.71 -4.97
C MET A 1 14.59 -12.43 -4.11
N ARG A 2 14.07 -13.61 -4.49
CA ARG A 2 13.04 -14.33 -3.70
C ARG A 2 13.44 -14.72 -2.27
N ASN A 3 14.68 -15.17 -2.07
CA ASN A 3 15.17 -15.56 -0.74
C ASN A 3 15.30 -14.36 0.22
N GLU A 4 15.70 -13.21 -0.31
CA GLU A 4 15.88 -12.00 0.50
C GLU A 4 14.54 -11.42 0.96
N MET A 5 13.56 -11.35 0.05
CA MET A 5 12.21 -10.93 0.38
C MET A 5 11.57 -11.83 1.47
N LYS A 6 11.80 -13.14 1.39
CA LYS A 6 11.35 -14.09 2.43
C LYS A 6 12.07 -13.88 3.75
N ARG A 7 13.39 -13.63 3.74
CA ARG A 7 14.20 -13.35 4.93
C ARG A 7 13.70 -12.10 5.64
N MET A 8 13.56 -10.98 4.91
CA MET A 8 13.06 -9.72 5.45
C MET A 8 11.65 -9.84 6.02
N ALA A 9 10.74 -10.52 5.30
CA ALA A 9 9.39 -10.80 5.80
C ALA A 9 9.40 -11.62 7.10
N THR A 10 10.24 -12.66 7.18
CA THR A 10 10.37 -13.50 8.37
C THR A 10 10.91 -12.70 9.56
N GLU A 11 11.88 -11.83 9.34
CA GLU A 11 12.44 -10.96 10.38
C GLU A 11 11.41 -9.95 10.87
N TYR A 12 10.71 -9.28 9.95
CA TYR A 12 9.67 -8.30 10.28
C TYR A 12 8.54 -8.92 11.11
N VAL A 13 8.07 -10.11 10.75
CA VAL A 13 6.97 -10.80 11.48
C VAL A 13 7.35 -11.13 12.93
N LYS A 14 8.62 -11.30 13.28
CA LYS A 14 9.04 -11.62 14.66
C LYS A 14 8.69 -10.49 15.62
N ALA A 15 8.99 -9.25 15.23
CA ALA A 15 8.73 -8.04 16.01
C ALA A 15 8.24 -6.93 15.06
N PRO A 16 6.96 -6.96 14.66
CA PRO A 16 6.45 -6.04 13.64
C PRO A 16 6.36 -4.63 14.21
N GLN A 17 7.01 -3.67 13.54
CA GLN A 17 7.01 -2.26 13.90
C GLN A 17 7.11 -1.40 12.65
N GLY A 18 6.33 -0.32 12.59
CA GLY A 18 6.43 0.66 11.52
C GLY A 18 5.98 0.13 10.16
N LEU A 19 6.84 0.24 9.15
CA LEU A 19 6.54 -0.02 7.74
C LEU A 19 7.23 -1.29 7.23
N PHE A 20 6.46 -2.18 6.62
CA PHE A 20 6.97 -3.21 5.71
C PHE A 20 6.66 -2.83 4.26
N LEU A 21 7.68 -2.69 3.43
CA LEU A 21 7.54 -2.32 2.02
C LEU A 21 8.05 -3.44 1.11
N ALA A 22 7.15 -3.99 0.28
CA ALA A 22 7.48 -4.89 -0.82
C ALA A 22 7.42 -4.13 -2.15
N SER A 23 8.57 -3.75 -2.69
CA SER A 23 8.71 -3.06 -3.97
C SER A 23 9.31 -3.98 -5.05
N GLY A 24 8.98 -3.75 -6.33
CA GLY A 24 9.58 -4.43 -7.48
C GLY A 24 8.63 -4.69 -8.64
N LEU A 25 9.09 -5.41 -9.66
CA LEU A 25 8.32 -5.65 -10.90
C LEU A 25 7.03 -6.46 -10.69
N THR A 26 6.08 -6.28 -11.62
CA THR A 26 4.86 -7.09 -11.74
C THR A 26 5.21 -8.59 -11.76
N GLY A 27 4.41 -9.41 -11.07
CA GLY A 27 4.69 -10.85 -10.96
C GLY A 27 5.83 -11.24 -9.99
N GLY A 28 6.52 -10.28 -9.37
CA GLY A 28 7.63 -10.54 -8.44
C GLY A 28 7.25 -11.14 -7.07
N GLY A 29 5.97 -11.42 -6.82
CA GLY A 29 5.49 -12.02 -5.56
C GLY A 29 5.18 -11.04 -4.42
N LYS A 30 5.16 -9.72 -4.69
CA LYS A 30 4.96 -8.65 -3.69
C LYS A 30 3.63 -8.75 -2.95
N THR A 31 2.53 -8.93 -3.69
CA THR A 31 1.18 -9.11 -3.11
C THR A 31 1.11 -10.37 -2.26
N LEU A 32 1.72 -11.48 -2.73
CA LEU A 32 1.75 -12.74 -1.99
C LEU A 32 2.49 -12.57 -0.66
N ILE A 33 3.72 -12.02 -0.68
CA ILE A 33 4.50 -11.87 0.56
C ILE A 33 3.84 -10.88 1.52
N SER A 34 3.29 -9.77 1.01
CA SER A 34 2.64 -8.75 1.84
C SER A 34 1.36 -9.29 2.49
N THR A 35 0.60 -10.13 1.76
CA THR A 35 -0.55 -10.84 2.32
C THR A 35 -0.13 -11.80 3.43
N ILE A 36 0.96 -12.55 3.24
CA ILE A 36 1.48 -13.46 4.27
C ILE A 36 1.92 -12.68 5.51
N VAL A 37 2.67 -11.59 5.33
CA VAL A 37 3.10 -10.71 6.43
C VAL A 37 1.88 -10.15 7.16
N ALA A 38 0.90 -9.60 6.43
CA ALA A 38 -0.31 -9.04 7.02
C ALA A 38 -1.07 -10.06 7.88
N LYS A 39 -1.27 -11.28 7.38
CA LYS A 39 -1.92 -12.36 8.15
C LYS A 39 -1.15 -12.70 9.43
N ASN A 40 0.16 -12.93 9.33
CA ASN A 40 0.97 -13.30 10.50
C ASN A 40 1.06 -12.18 11.55
N VAL A 41 1.04 -10.92 11.12
CA VAL A 41 1.04 -9.77 12.03
C VAL A 41 -0.35 -9.56 12.65
N ALA A 42 -1.41 -9.73 11.86
CA ALA A 42 -2.79 -9.61 12.31
C ALA A 42 -3.17 -10.65 13.37
N ASP A 43 -2.67 -11.90 13.25
CA ASP A 43 -2.88 -12.94 14.25
C ASP A 43 -2.37 -12.52 15.64
N LYS A 44 -1.36 -11.66 15.70
CA LYS A 44 -0.82 -11.09 16.95
C LYS A 44 -1.59 -9.87 17.46
N LEU A 45 -2.30 -9.15 16.57
CA LEU A 45 -2.86 -7.82 16.81
C LEU A 45 -4.38 -7.72 16.57
N LYS A 46 -5.09 -8.85 16.57
CA LYS A 46 -6.56 -8.96 16.44
C LYS A 46 -7.14 -8.52 15.09
N GLY A 47 -6.33 -8.51 14.03
CA GLY A 47 -6.80 -8.28 12.66
C GLY A 47 -6.00 -7.24 11.87
N PHE A 48 -6.38 -7.05 10.62
CA PHE A 48 -5.87 -6.01 9.74
C PHE A 48 -6.97 -5.49 8.80
N VAL A 49 -6.78 -4.29 8.26
CA VAL A 49 -7.59 -3.78 7.15
C VAL A 49 -6.80 -3.94 5.86
N TYR A 50 -7.43 -4.53 4.86
CA TYR A 50 -6.94 -4.57 3.49
C TYR A 50 -7.46 -3.35 2.72
N MET A 51 -6.57 -2.65 2.04
CA MET A 51 -6.86 -1.57 1.13
C MET A 51 -6.24 -1.90 -0.22
N LYS A 52 -7.05 -1.91 -1.28
CA LYS A 52 -6.54 -1.98 -2.66
C LYS A 52 -6.53 -0.56 -3.21
N TRP A 53 -5.33 0.00 -3.37
CA TRP A 53 -5.11 1.44 -3.60
C TRP A 53 -6.05 2.02 -4.65
N SER A 54 -6.06 1.45 -5.85
CA SER A 54 -6.84 1.96 -6.98
C SER A 54 -8.35 1.87 -6.76
N ASP A 55 -8.82 0.80 -6.13
CA ASP A 55 -10.25 0.54 -5.98
C ASP A 55 -10.80 1.46 -4.89
N ASP A 56 -10.09 1.56 -3.77
CA ASP A 56 -10.49 2.39 -2.64
C ASP A 56 -10.34 3.90 -2.93
N LEU A 57 -9.35 4.32 -3.74
CA LEU A 57 -9.25 5.71 -4.19
C LEU A 57 -10.25 6.07 -5.29
N SER A 58 -10.64 5.12 -6.15
CA SER A 58 -11.70 5.38 -7.13
C SER A 58 -13.03 5.72 -6.45
N GLN A 59 -13.28 5.12 -5.28
CA GLN A 59 -14.45 5.45 -4.44
C GLN A 59 -14.29 6.82 -3.76
N ALA A 60 -13.07 7.18 -3.36
CA ALA A 60 -12.77 8.49 -2.78
C ALA A 60 -12.81 9.66 -3.78
N SER A 61 -12.42 9.42 -5.03
CA SER A 61 -12.26 10.47 -6.05
C SER A 61 -13.55 10.96 -6.69
N LYS A 62 -14.66 10.21 -6.57
CA LYS A 62 -15.97 10.67 -7.09
C LYS A 62 -16.46 11.93 -6.39
N ASN A 63 -16.12 12.10 -5.11
CA ASN A 63 -16.39 13.29 -4.32
C ASN A 63 -15.21 13.54 -3.36
N PHE A 64 -14.15 14.20 -3.81
CA PHE A 64 -12.98 14.48 -2.95
C PHE A 64 -13.35 15.26 -1.66
N ASN A 65 -14.39 16.10 -1.73
CA ASN A 65 -14.96 16.80 -0.58
C ASN A 65 -15.79 15.90 0.36
N GLU A 66 -16.16 14.70 -0.10
CA GLU A 66 -16.89 13.67 0.64
C GLU A 66 -16.09 12.36 0.69
N LEU A 67 -14.76 12.46 0.73
CA LEU A 67 -13.91 11.33 1.14
C LEU A 67 -14.57 10.72 2.37
N ASN A 68 -15.19 9.53 2.24
CA ASN A 68 -16.06 9.00 3.28
C ASN A 68 -15.26 9.00 4.58
N PRO A 69 -15.58 9.88 5.54
CA PRO A 69 -14.70 10.11 6.69
C PRO A 69 -14.48 8.83 7.47
N MET A 70 -15.44 7.90 7.38
CA MET A 70 -15.37 6.58 8.00
C MET A 70 -14.31 5.67 7.38
N TYR A 71 -14.15 5.66 6.05
CA TYR A 71 -13.11 4.87 5.39
C TYR A 71 -11.72 5.45 5.67
N TRP A 72 -11.61 6.77 5.66
CA TRP A 72 -10.38 7.48 6.02
C TRP A 72 -9.97 7.20 7.46
N ASP A 73 -10.90 7.36 8.40
CA ASP A 73 -10.65 7.14 9.82
C ASP A 73 -10.30 5.68 10.10
N LYS A 74 -10.96 4.73 9.45
CA LYS A 74 -10.68 3.31 9.63
C LYS A 74 -9.25 2.98 9.20
N SER A 75 -8.85 3.38 7.99
CA SER A 75 -7.51 3.12 7.46
C SER A 75 -6.41 3.86 8.22
N LYS A 76 -6.70 5.03 8.79
CA LYS A 76 -5.77 5.75 9.66
C LYS A 76 -5.59 5.09 11.03
N LYS A 77 -6.68 4.72 11.68
CA LYS A 77 -6.68 4.36 13.11
C LYS A 77 -6.43 2.88 13.37
N VAL A 78 -6.71 2.01 12.39
CA VAL A 78 -6.47 0.56 12.50
C VAL A 78 -5.00 0.27 12.83
N ASP A 79 -4.78 -0.68 13.73
CA ASP A 79 -3.44 -1.05 14.18
C ASP A 79 -2.57 -1.61 13.06
N VAL A 80 -3.17 -2.42 12.18
CA VAL A 80 -2.51 -3.01 11.01
C VAL A 80 -3.27 -2.66 9.73
N LEU A 81 -2.61 -1.95 8.82
CA LEU A 81 -3.12 -1.64 7.48
C LEU A 81 -2.22 -2.29 6.43
N TYR A 82 -2.82 -3.03 5.51
CA TYR A 82 -2.17 -3.51 4.30
C TYR A 82 -2.71 -2.76 3.08
N ILE A 83 -1.83 -2.00 2.42
CA ILE A 83 -2.11 -1.29 1.17
C ILE A 83 -1.48 -2.06 0.01
N ASP A 84 -2.30 -2.57 -0.89
CA ASP A 84 -1.89 -3.34 -2.05
C ASP A 84 -1.90 -2.48 -3.32
N ASP A 85 -0.94 -2.73 -4.21
CA ASP A 85 -0.74 -1.99 -5.45
C ASP A 85 -0.67 -0.46 -5.24
N PHE A 86 0.06 -0.06 -4.19
CA PHE A 86 0.20 1.34 -3.78
C PHE A 86 0.78 2.22 -4.88
N LEU A 87 0.11 3.34 -5.15
CA LEU A 87 0.41 4.30 -6.22
C LEU A 87 0.45 3.68 -7.62
N LYS A 88 -0.21 2.53 -7.82
CA LYS A 88 -0.35 1.93 -9.15
C LYS A 88 -1.41 2.68 -9.95
N ASN A 89 -0.98 3.34 -11.00
CA ASN A 89 -1.86 4.10 -11.86
C ASN A 89 -2.60 3.17 -12.84
N GLN A 90 -3.94 3.14 -12.78
CA GLN A 90 -4.76 2.42 -13.77
C GLN A 90 -4.99 3.21 -15.07
N ARG A 91 -4.67 4.51 -15.13
CA ARG A 91 -4.93 5.35 -16.32
C ARG A 91 -4.05 5.00 -17.52
N ALA A 92 -2.83 4.52 -17.30
CA ALA A 92 -1.94 4.05 -18.36
C ALA A 92 -2.57 2.92 -19.20
N LYS A 93 -3.40 2.05 -18.60
CA LYS A 93 -4.14 1.01 -19.33
C LYS A 93 -5.18 1.55 -20.31
N ARG A 94 -5.68 2.77 -20.10
CA ARG A 94 -6.76 3.34 -20.94
C ARG A 94 -6.27 3.97 -22.24
N TYR A 95 -4.98 4.32 -22.33
CA TYR A 95 -4.44 5.05 -23.47
C TYR A 95 -3.60 4.20 -24.43
N GLY A 96 -3.56 2.87 -24.25
CA GLY A 96 -2.86 1.97 -25.17
C GLY A 96 -1.34 2.13 -25.18
N GLU A 97 -0.78 2.73 -24.14
CA GLU A 97 0.67 2.86 -23.96
C GLU A 97 1.27 1.52 -23.50
N ASN A 98 2.42 1.17 -24.08
CA ASN A 98 3.10 -0.10 -23.85
C ASN A 98 3.40 -0.30 -22.34
N ASP A 99 3.32 -1.54 -21.87
CA ASP A 99 3.51 -1.93 -20.46
C ASP A 99 4.87 -1.50 -19.85
N GLU A 100 5.81 -1.02 -20.66
CA GLU A 100 7.15 -0.59 -20.25
C GLU A 100 7.24 0.87 -19.73
N ASP A 101 6.26 1.74 -20.03
CA ASP A 101 6.22 3.13 -19.56
C ASP A 101 5.52 3.32 -18.19
N TYR A 102 5.12 2.21 -17.54
CA TYR A 102 4.40 2.16 -16.25
C TYR A 102 5.22 2.60 -15.02
N HIS A 103 6.29 3.35 -15.23
CA HIS A 103 7.31 3.62 -14.21
C HIS A 103 7.46 5.10 -13.87
N VAL A 104 6.36 5.85 -13.72
CA VAL A 104 6.52 7.17 -13.14
C VAL A 104 5.30 7.62 -12.34
N LEU A 105 5.60 8.12 -11.15
CA LEU A 105 4.78 9.01 -10.33
C LEU A 105 4.17 10.20 -11.11
N ARG A 106 4.58 10.44 -12.37
CA ARG A 106 4.18 11.58 -13.18
C ARG A 106 2.67 11.71 -13.39
N ASP A 107 1.93 10.60 -13.41
CA ASP A 107 0.50 10.62 -13.74
C ASP A 107 -0.43 10.31 -12.55
N VAL A 108 0.12 10.16 -11.35
CA VAL A 108 -0.71 10.06 -10.15
C VAL A 108 -1.25 11.46 -9.82
N PRO A 109 -2.58 11.65 -9.73
CA PRO A 109 -3.14 12.96 -9.40
C PRO A 109 -2.62 13.51 -8.07
N LYS A 110 -2.44 14.84 -7.97
CA LYS A 110 -1.97 15.51 -6.74
C LYS A 110 -2.75 15.07 -5.49
N PHE A 111 -4.06 14.87 -5.62
CA PHE A 111 -4.89 14.46 -4.49
C PHE A 111 -4.54 13.06 -3.96
N GLU A 112 -4.13 12.12 -4.83
CA GLU A 112 -3.69 10.79 -4.40
C GLU A 112 -2.35 10.86 -3.66
N TYR A 113 -1.46 11.78 -4.08
CA TYR A 113 -0.22 12.07 -3.34
C TYR A 113 -0.48 12.65 -1.97
N ASP A 114 -1.31 13.69 -1.90
CA ASP A 114 -1.65 14.34 -0.64
C ASP A 114 -2.31 13.32 0.31
N TYR A 115 -3.17 12.44 -0.22
CA TYR A 115 -3.77 11.35 0.53
C TYR A 115 -2.72 10.35 1.03
N ALA A 116 -1.85 9.85 0.14
CA ALA A 116 -0.77 8.93 0.46
C ALA A 116 0.10 9.51 1.58
N PHE A 117 0.58 10.73 1.41
CA PHE A 117 1.44 11.41 2.36
C PHE A 117 0.77 11.54 3.73
N ASN A 118 -0.46 12.04 3.78
CA ASN A 118 -1.19 12.23 5.03
C ASN A 118 -1.51 10.92 5.75
N LEU A 119 -1.84 9.85 5.00
CA LEU A 119 -2.10 8.53 5.58
C LEU A 119 -0.82 7.94 6.18
N ILE A 120 0.27 7.89 5.42
CA ILE A 120 1.53 7.30 5.87
C ILE A 120 2.13 8.11 7.02
N LYS A 121 2.11 9.45 6.92
CA LYS A 121 2.59 10.32 8.00
C LYS A 121 1.82 10.09 9.29
N TYR A 122 0.48 10.12 9.25
CA TYR A 122 -0.33 9.88 10.44
C TYR A 122 0.00 8.54 11.09
N ARG A 123 0.09 7.48 10.28
CA ARG A 123 0.37 6.13 10.78
C ARG A 123 1.77 6.03 11.39
N ALA A 124 2.77 6.63 10.78
CA ALA A 124 4.12 6.70 11.33
C ALA A 124 4.17 7.47 12.65
N ASP A 125 3.55 8.66 12.71
CA ASP A 125 3.49 9.50 13.92
C ASP A 125 2.74 8.81 15.09
N ASN A 126 1.89 7.84 14.80
CA ASN A 126 1.09 7.10 15.78
C ASN A 126 1.50 5.62 15.92
N GLU A 127 2.71 5.26 15.45
CA GLU A 127 3.31 3.93 15.56
C GLU A 127 2.42 2.79 15.03
N LYS A 128 1.58 3.08 14.03
CA LYS A 128 0.68 2.11 13.40
C LYS A 128 1.41 1.27 12.36
N ILE A 129 1.20 -0.04 12.39
CA ILE A 129 1.85 -0.97 11.48
C ILE A 129 1.28 -0.83 10.08
N THR A 130 2.14 -0.56 9.11
CA THR A 130 1.74 -0.37 7.72
C THR A 130 2.49 -1.35 6.83
N ILE A 131 1.77 -2.05 5.97
CA ILE A 131 2.30 -3.01 5.02
C ILE A 131 1.95 -2.50 3.63
N ILE A 132 2.92 -2.39 2.75
CA ILE A 132 2.74 -1.83 1.41
C ILE A 132 3.32 -2.77 0.37
N SER A 133 2.54 -3.07 -0.67
CA SER A 133 3.06 -3.60 -1.94
C SER A 133 3.05 -2.49 -3.00
N THR A 134 4.12 -2.37 -3.80
CA THR A 134 4.16 -1.38 -4.88
C THR A 134 5.04 -1.82 -6.04
N GLU A 135 4.69 -1.41 -7.25
CA GLU A 135 5.55 -1.56 -8.44
C GLU A 135 6.56 -0.43 -8.57
N TYR A 136 6.49 0.56 -7.69
CA TYR A 136 7.39 1.70 -7.67
C TYR A 136 8.79 1.30 -7.21
N LYS A 137 9.81 1.57 -8.02
CA LYS A 137 11.22 1.35 -7.66
C LYS A 137 11.70 2.53 -6.82
N LEU A 138 12.24 2.23 -5.64
CA LEU A 138 13.02 3.20 -4.88
C LEU A 138 14.43 3.19 -5.49
N ASN A 139 14.85 4.35 -6.01
CA ASN A 139 16.21 4.56 -6.52
C ASN A 139 17.13 4.99 -5.38
#